data_AF-A0A4Q3VTY6-F1
#
_entry.id   AF-A0A4Q3VTY6-F1
#
_cell.length_a   1.000
_cell.length_b   1.000
_cell.length_c   1.000
_cell.angle_alpha   90.00
_cell.angle_beta   90.00
_cell.angle_gamma   90.00
#
_symmetry.space_group_name_H-M   'P 1'
#
loop_
_entity.id
_entity.type
_entity.pdbx_description
1 polymer ?
#
loop_
_entity_poly.entity_id
_entity_poly.type
_entity_poly.pdbx_seq_one_letter_code
_entity_poly.pdbx_strand_id
1 'polypeptide(L)'
;MIDIARASDPTLLKLLSKHPRVRAVEDDGGGPGIRFRSGVWEREALAGDASAPLRGLVELMDNNPLVCADRASVPSPTATLALIALGPVLISGVVKETPAFVSDLPAIDLDPWLGTVGWSGGCLVSSEDTGTHGVGVAMIEVPSSNDPDEIDELYEERYGRSFFVRHDETSEWSSDLVAGTPNAAYRLRITHDEPVSLLSVRVLADPRGKLGAAQVIHLMNVMAGYEESLGLEDYSGL
;
A
#
# COMPACT_ATOMS: atom_id res chain seq x y z
N MET A 1 16.87 -4.09 18.14
CA MET A 1 16.23 -2.94 18.83
C MET A 1 16.63 -1.69 18.07
N ILE A 2 15.70 -0.76 17.83
CA ILE A 2 15.97 0.53 17.17
C ILE A 2 16.37 1.52 18.26
N ASP A 3 17.61 2.01 18.18
CA ASP A 3 18.15 2.93 19.19
C ASP A 3 17.57 4.32 19.04
N ILE A 4 17.30 4.73 17.80
CA ILE A 4 16.74 6.03 17.47
C ILE A 4 15.95 5.93 16.17
N ALA A 5 14.79 6.57 16.13
CA ALA A 5 13.99 6.78 14.93
C ALA A 5 13.71 8.29 14.80
N ARG A 6 13.83 8.82 13.59
CA ARG A 6 13.62 10.23 13.28
C ARG A 6 12.60 10.38 12.18
N ALA A 7 11.65 11.28 12.35
CA ALA A 7 10.62 11.60 11.37
C ALA A 7 10.17 13.06 11.60
N SER A 8 9.55 13.68 10.60
CA SER A 8 8.93 15.00 10.77
C SER A 8 7.40 14.95 10.80
N ASP A 9 6.80 13.85 10.36
CA ASP A 9 5.34 13.70 10.38
C ASP A 9 4.85 13.50 11.84
N PRO A 10 3.89 14.31 12.33
CA PRO A 10 3.40 14.21 13.70
C PRO A 10 2.74 12.86 14.04
N THR A 11 2.10 12.23 13.05
CA THR A 11 1.45 10.92 13.22
C THR A 11 2.51 9.84 13.39
N LEU A 12 3.57 9.85 12.56
CA LEU A 12 4.74 8.98 12.70
C LEU A 12 5.43 9.17 14.04
N LEU A 13 5.68 10.41 14.46
CA LEU A 13 6.29 10.70 15.76
C LEU A 13 5.47 10.09 16.91
N LYS A 14 4.14 10.24 16.87
CA LYS A 14 3.23 9.67 17.87
C LYS A 14 3.27 8.14 17.86
N LEU A 15 3.23 7.49 16.69
CA LEU A 15 3.34 6.03 16.57
C LEU A 15 4.70 5.50 17.05
N LEU A 16 5.80 6.11 16.61
CA LEU A 16 7.16 5.75 17.01
C LEU A 16 7.36 5.87 18.52
N SER A 17 6.76 6.88 19.16
CA SER A 17 6.88 7.08 20.63
C SER A 17 6.25 5.94 21.44
N LYS A 18 5.29 5.22 20.85
CA LYS A 18 4.63 4.06 21.44
C LYS A 18 5.22 2.73 20.95
N HIS A 19 6.10 2.76 19.95
CA HIS A 19 6.58 1.55 19.30
C HIS A 19 7.51 0.74 20.24
N PRO A 20 7.21 -0.54 20.54
CA PRO A 20 7.86 -1.28 21.62
C PRO A 20 9.34 -1.60 21.37
N ARG A 21 9.82 -1.43 20.13
CA ARG A 21 11.22 -1.65 19.74
C ARG A 21 12.00 -0.38 19.44
N VAL A 22 11.41 0.81 19.63
CA VAL A 22 12.07 2.11 19.43
C VAL A 22 12.40 2.71 20.80
N ARG A 23 13.68 3.05 21.03
CA ARG A 23 14.13 3.60 22.31
C ARG A 23 13.99 5.11 22.42
N ALA A 24 14.28 5.82 21.32
CA ALA A 24 14.25 7.27 21.26
C ALA A 24 13.65 7.73 19.93
N VAL A 25 12.91 8.83 20.00
CA VAL A 25 12.27 9.46 18.84
C VAL A 25 12.72 10.90 18.77
N GLU A 26 13.16 11.35 17.59
CA GLU A 26 13.57 12.73 17.34
C GLU A 26 12.80 13.30 16.14
N ASP A 27 12.50 14.60 16.19
CA ASP A 27 12.07 15.32 15.00
C ASP A 27 13.29 15.59 14.11
N ASP A 28 13.17 15.25 12.83
CA ASP A 28 14.24 15.34 11.85
C ASP A 28 14.18 16.60 10.97
N GLY A 29 13.15 17.43 11.16
CA GLY A 29 13.00 18.74 10.53
C GLY A 29 12.49 18.74 9.09
N GLY A 30 12.05 17.61 8.51
CA GLY A 30 11.28 17.62 7.26
C GLY A 30 11.44 16.44 6.29
N GLY A 31 11.83 15.25 6.74
CA GLY A 31 11.99 14.07 5.87
C GLY A 31 10.67 13.36 5.50
N PRO A 32 10.55 12.75 4.29
CA PRO A 32 9.32 12.09 3.81
C PRO A 32 9.14 10.66 4.37
N GLY A 33 9.59 10.38 5.59
CA GLY A 33 9.55 9.03 6.16
C GLY A 33 10.28 8.93 7.50
N ILE A 34 10.91 7.77 7.74
CA ILE A 34 11.62 7.44 8.96
C ILE A 34 13.10 7.16 8.66
N ARG A 35 14.00 7.89 9.32
CA ARG A 35 15.41 7.54 9.41
C ARG A 35 15.67 6.87 10.75
N PHE A 36 16.23 5.67 10.76
CA PHE A 36 16.37 4.90 11.99
C PHE A 36 17.70 4.18 12.08
N ARG A 37 18.18 4.00 13.31
CA ARG A 37 19.46 3.34 13.59
C ARG A 37 19.29 2.15 14.52
N SER A 38 19.94 1.04 14.19
CA SER A 38 20.04 -0.17 15.02
C SER A 38 21.52 -0.53 15.18
N GLY A 39 22.10 -0.24 16.35
CA GLY A 39 23.54 -0.32 16.56
C GLY A 39 24.28 0.71 15.71
N VAL A 40 25.13 0.24 14.80
CA VAL A 40 25.90 1.09 13.87
C VAL A 40 25.20 1.30 12.52
N TRP A 41 24.11 0.58 12.25
CA TRP A 41 23.45 0.58 10.96
C TRP A 41 22.34 1.62 10.91
N GLU A 42 22.46 2.58 10.01
CA GLU A 42 21.47 3.63 9.74
C GLU A 42 20.73 3.32 8.44
N ARG A 43 19.40 3.48 8.46
CA ARG A 43 18.50 3.08 7.38
C ARG A 43 17.35 4.06 7.20
N GLU A 44 16.71 4.02 6.04
CA GLU A 44 15.62 4.91 5.66
C GLU A 44 14.40 4.14 5.13
N ALA A 45 13.26 4.30 5.79
CA ALA A 45 11.95 3.87 5.31
C ALA A 45 11.19 5.12 4.82
N LEU A 46 11.02 5.24 3.50
CA LEU A 46 10.49 6.44 2.85
C LEU A 46 9.07 6.22 2.34
N ALA A 47 8.33 7.30 2.07
CA ALA A 47 7.04 7.26 1.39
C ALA A 47 7.07 8.08 0.10
N GLY A 48 6.55 7.51 -0.99
CA GLY A 48 6.35 8.19 -2.27
C GLY A 48 7.62 8.45 -3.08
N ASP A 49 8.79 8.02 -2.61
CA ASP A 49 10.05 8.17 -3.34
C ASP A 49 10.24 7.04 -4.35
N ALA A 50 9.88 7.29 -5.61
CA ALA A 50 10.05 6.35 -6.70
C ALA A 50 11.52 6.12 -7.12
N SER A 51 12.46 6.95 -6.64
CA SER A 51 13.89 6.79 -6.94
C SER A 51 14.60 5.81 -6.00
N ALA A 52 13.94 5.36 -4.93
CA ALA A 52 14.51 4.41 -3.99
C ALA A 52 14.86 3.07 -4.69
N PRO A 53 15.98 2.44 -4.31
CA PRO A 53 16.46 1.22 -4.96
C PRO A 53 15.53 0.04 -4.72
N LEU A 54 14.95 -0.05 -3.53
CA LEU A 54 13.86 -0.95 -3.20
C LEU A 54 12.60 -0.13 -2.96
N ARG A 55 11.54 -0.46 -3.69
CA ARG A 55 10.27 0.23 -3.56
C ARG A 55 9.11 -0.65 -4.00
N GLY A 56 7.93 -0.36 -3.48
CA GLY A 56 6.71 -1.08 -3.80
C GLY A 56 5.78 -1.16 -2.61
N LEU A 57 4.59 -1.73 -2.84
CA LEU A 57 3.66 -2.07 -1.77
C LEU A 57 4.20 -3.30 -1.02
N VAL A 58 4.39 -3.20 0.30
CA VAL A 58 5.03 -4.26 1.11
C VAL A 58 4.36 -5.62 0.89
N GLU A 59 3.03 -5.67 0.79
CA GLU A 59 2.26 -6.90 0.52
C GLU A 59 2.59 -7.59 -0.82
N LEU A 60 3.19 -6.86 -1.77
CA LEU A 60 3.55 -7.35 -3.10
C LEU A 60 5.06 -7.51 -3.28
N MET A 61 5.84 -7.22 -2.25
CA MET A 61 7.30 -7.31 -2.26
C MET A 61 7.79 -8.60 -1.61
N ASP A 62 8.97 -9.07 -2.00
CA ASP A 62 9.72 -10.02 -1.18
C ASP A 62 10.30 -9.27 0.04
N ASN A 63 10.10 -9.83 1.23
CA ASN A 63 10.63 -9.28 2.47
C ASN A 63 12.16 -9.46 2.57
N ASN A 64 12.76 -10.46 1.89
CA ASN A 64 14.19 -10.74 2.04
C ASN A 64 15.10 -9.58 1.61
N PRO A 65 14.90 -8.93 0.44
CA PRO A 65 15.64 -7.73 0.08
C PRO A 65 15.45 -6.57 1.07
N LEU A 66 14.24 -6.42 1.63
CA LEU A 66 13.90 -5.31 2.53
C LEU A 66 14.66 -5.38 3.87
N VAL A 67 14.83 -6.56 4.46
CA VAL A 67 15.57 -6.73 5.73
C VAL A 67 17.03 -6.28 5.59
N CYS A 68 17.60 -6.42 4.39
CA CYS A 68 18.99 -6.07 4.08
C CYS A 68 19.16 -4.64 3.52
N ALA A 69 18.08 -3.89 3.37
CA ALA A 69 18.09 -2.61 2.69
C ALA A 69 18.57 -1.46 3.59
N ASP A 70 19.45 -0.62 3.05
CA ASP A 70 19.76 0.69 3.65
C ASP A 70 18.61 1.68 3.44
N ARG A 71 17.93 1.59 2.29
CA ARG A 71 16.88 2.53 1.90
C ARG A 71 15.80 1.80 1.10
N ALA A 72 14.55 1.97 1.52
CA ALA A 72 13.40 1.49 0.80
C ALA A 72 12.25 2.51 0.84
N SER A 73 11.31 2.41 -0.10
CA SER A 73 10.19 3.35 -0.21
C SER A 73 8.86 2.65 -0.45
N VAL A 74 7.86 2.95 0.37
CA VAL A 74 6.47 2.59 0.10
C VAL A 74 5.85 3.58 -0.90
N PRO A 75 4.75 3.23 -1.58
CA PRO A 75 4.12 4.11 -2.53
C PRO A 75 3.49 5.33 -1.85
N SER A 76 3.18 6.36 -2.64
CA SER A 76 2.32 7.44 -2.19
C SER A 76 0.88 6.95 -1.97
N PRO A 77 -0.04 7.76 -1.39
CA PRO A 77 -1.44 7.37 -1.18
C PRO A 77 -2.13 6.80 -2.43
N THR A 78 -2.11 7.54 -3.54
CA THR A 78 -2.74 7.13 -4.81
C THR A 78 -2.10 5.85 -5.37
N ALA A 79 -0.76 5.74 -5.33
CA ALA A 79 -0.06 4.55 -5.80
C ALA A 79 -0.31 3.33 -4.89
N THR A 80 -0.54 3.54 -3.59
CA THR A 80 -0.88 2.46 -2.64
C THR A 80 -2.23 1.88 -3.01
N LEU A 81 -3.26 2.71 -3.21
CA LEU A 81 -4.58 2.25 -3.66
C LEU A 81 -4.50 1.55 -5.02
N ALA A 82 -3.77 2.12 -5.97
CA ALA A 82 -3.61 1.53 -7.30
C ALA A 82 -2.91 0.17 -7.25
N LEU A 83 -1.85 0.01 -6.46
CA LEU A 83 -1.16 -1.27 -6.31
C LEU A 83 -2.00 -2.31 -5.57
N ILE A 84 -2.81 -1.91 -4.57
CA ILE A 84 -3.77 -2.83 -3.95
C ILE A 84 -4.74 -3.36 -5.01
N ALA A 85 -5.30 -2.47 -5.82
CA ALA A 85 -6.30 -2.80 -6.81
C ALA A 85 -5.75 -3.57 -8.02
N LEU A 86 -4.59 -3.17 -8.56
CA LEU A 86 -4.04 -3.69 -9.81
C LEU A 86 -2.97 -4.77 -9.62
N GLY A 87 -2.25 -4.75 -8.50
CA GLY A 87 -1.07 -5.58 -8.28
C GLY A 87 -1.27 -7.07 -8.58
N PRO A 88 -2.25 -7.75 -7.96
CA PRO A 88 -2.45 -9.18 -8.14
C PRO A 88 -2.68 -9.59 -9.61
N VAL A 89 -3.52 -8.86 -10.34
CA VAL A 89 -3.83 -9.18 -11.75
C VAL A 89 -2.72 -8.78 -12.72
N LEU A 90 -1.92 -7.76 -12.38
CA LEU A 90 -0.74 -7.41 -13.15
C LEU A 90 0.36 -8.47 -13.02
N ILE A 91 0.59 -8.98 -11.81
CA ILE A 91 1.57 -10.04 -11.55
C ILE A 91 1.20 -11.34 -12.30
N SER A 92 -0.10 -11.66 -12.37
CA SER A 92 -0.56 -12.87 -13.06
C SER A 92 -0.54 -12.77 -14.59
N GLY A 93 -0.43 -11.55 -15.14
CA GLY A 93 -0.38 -11.31 -16.59
C GLY A 93 -1.73 -11.51 -17.31
N VAL A 94 -2.85 -11.49 -16.58
CA VAL A 94 -4.19 -11.66 -17.18
C VAL A 94 -4.73 -10.39 -17.84
N VAL A 95 -4.17 -9.22 -17.53
CA VAL A 95 -4.61 -7.92 -18.06
C VAL A 95 -4.35 -7.83 -19.57
N LYS A 96 -5.37 -7.43 -20.33
CA LYS A 96 -5.32 -7.34 -21.81
C LYS A 96 -4.93 -5.98 -22.36
N GLU A 97 -5.45 -4.93 -21.74
CA GLU A 97 -5.25 -3.55 -22.18
C GLU A 97 -4.78 -2.66 -21.04
N THR A 98 -4.41 -1.41 -21.35
CA THR A 98 -4.03 -0.42 -20.34
C THR A 98 -5.20 -0.21 -19.36
N PRO A 99 -5.04 -0.52 -18.06
CA PRO A 99 -6.10 -0.33 -17.09
C PRO A 99 -6.38 1.15 -16.85
N ALA A 100 -7.56 1.44 -16.32
CA ALA A 100 -7.91 2.76 -15.80
C ALA A 100 -8.00 2.73 -14.27
N PHE A 101 -7.53 3.79 -13.62
CA PHE A 101 -7.61 3.98 -12.19
C PHE A 101 -8.17 5.37 -11.88
N VAL A 102 -9.23 5.42 -11.08
CA VAL A 102 -9.89 6.65 -10.66
C VAL A 102 -9.80 6.75 -9.14
N SER A 103 -9.39 7.89 -8.60
CA SER A 103 -9.36 8.12 -7.15
C SER A 103 -9.86 9.50 -6.75
N ASP A 104 -10.25 9.65 -5.48
CA ASP A 104 -10.51 10.95 -4.86
C ASP A 104 -9.23 11.68 -4.41
N LEU A 105 -8.07 11.05 -4.60
CA LEU A 105 -6.74 11.57 -4.28
C LEU A 105 -6.05 12.17 -5.51
N PRO A 106 -5.01 13.01 -5.33
CA PRO A 106 -4.27 13.62 -6.43
C PRO A 106 -3.73 12.60 -7.43
N ALA A 107 -3.87 12.91 -8.73
CA ALA A 107 -3.28 12.14 -9.80
C ALA A 107 -1.75 12.19 -9.73
N ILE A 108 -1.11 11.05 -9.97
CA ILE A 108 0.34 10.91 -10.01
C ILE A 108 0.75 10.02 -11.19
N ASP A 109 2.03 10.04 -11.52
CA ASP A 109 2.62 9.02 -12.38
C ASP A 109 2.68 7.67 -11.64
N LEU A 110 1.92 6.68 -12.12
CA LEU A 110 1.87 5.33 -11.55
C LEU A 110 2.93 4.40 -12.12
N ASP A 111 3.54 4.72 -13.27
CA ASP A 111 4.41 3.81 -14.00
C ASP A 111 5.60 3.29 -13.15
N PRO A 112 6.30 4.14 -12.35
CA PRO A 112 7.39 3.66 -11.51
C PRO A 112 6.98 2.65 -10.44
N TRP A 113 5.70 2.66 -10.05
CA TRP A 113 5.11 1.78 -9.04
C TRP A 113 4.55 0.52 -9.67
N LEU A 114 3.83 0.62 -10.78
CA LEU A 114 3.35 -0.56 -11.51
C LEU A 114 4.53 -1.40 -12.07
N GLY A 115 5.64 -0.75 -12.39
CA GLY A 115 6.88 -1.45 -12.74
C GLY A 115 7.42 -2.36 -11.64
N THR A 116 7.09 -2.11 -10.36
CA THR A 116 7.52 -2.98 -9.24
C THR A 116 6.83 -4.34 -9.25
N VAL A 117 5.68 -4.44 -9.92
CA VAL A 117 4.93 -5.69 -10.12
C VAL A 117 5.08 -6.25 -11.53
N GLY A 118 6.08 -5.78 -12.29
CA GLY A 118 6.39 -6.27 -13.63
C GLY A 118 5.56 -5.68 -14.77
N TRP A 119 4.75 -4.64 -14.51
CA TRP A 119 3.92 -4.01 -15.53
C TRP A 119 4.59 -2.78 -16.15
N SER A 120 4.55 -2.68 -17.48
CA SER A 120 5.08 -1.54 -18.24
C SER A 120 4.09 -0.94 -19.24
N GLY A 121 2.82 -1.35 -19.21
CA GLY A 121 1.77 -0.89 -20.14
C GLY A 121 1.08 0.41 -19.73
N GLY A 122 1.56 1.06 -18.67
CA GLY A 122 1.00 2.29 -18.11
C GLY A 122 -0.36 2.10 -17.42
N CYS A 123 -0.96 3.20 -16.97
CA CYS A 123 -2.33 3.23 -16.45
C CYS A 123 -2.97 4.58 -16.77
N LEU A 124 -4.22 4.57 -17.21
CA LEU A 124 -4.99 5.81 -17.35
C LEU A 124 -5.42 6.26 -15.95
N VAL A 125 -4.91 7.41 -15.49
CA VAL A 125 -5.20 7.93 -14.15
C VAL A 125 -6.16 9.11 -14.25
N SER A 126 -7.29 9.01 -13.56
CA SER A 126 -8.20 10.14 -13.34
C SER A 126 -8.30 10.44 -11.85
N SER A 127 -8.44 11.72 -11.52
CA SER A 127 -8.63 12.18 -10.15
C SER A 127 -9.84 13.10 -10.11
N GLU A 128 -10.77 12.78 -9.22
CA GLU A 128 -11.81 13.70 -8.79
C GLU A 128 -11.44 14.17 -7.39
N ASP A 129 -10.51 15.12 -7.31
CA ASP A 129 -9.90 15.67 -6.08
C ASP A 129 -10.94 16.40 -5.22
N THR A 130 -11.83 15.60 -4.66
CA THR A 130 -12.77 15.93 -3.59
C THR A 130 -12.17 15.57 -2.22
N GLY A 131 -11.12 14.73 -2.24
CA GLY A 131 -9.94 14.80 -1.40
C GLY A 131 -10.17 14.72 0.09
N THR A 132 -10.60 13.57 0.62
CA THR A 132 -10.52 13.31 2.08
C THR A 132 -10.61 11.83 2.49
N HIS A 133 -11.09 10.92 1.64
CA HIS A 133 -11.58 9.62 2.10
C HIS A 133 -10.69 8.43 1.70
N GLY A 134 -9.80 8.60 0.73
CA GLY A 134 -8.85 7.55 0.32
C GLY A 134 -9.55 6.43 -0.43
N VAL A 135 -10.22 6.78 -1.52
CA VAL A 135 -11.02 5.88 -2.37
C VAL A 135 -10.38 5.74 -3.73
N GLY A 136 -10.32 4.50 -4.23
CA GLY A 136 -9.87 4.19 -5.58
C GLY A 136 -10.74 3.14 -6.26
N VAL A 137 -10.84 3.22 -7.58
CA VAL A 137 -11.49 2.21 -8.42
C VAL A 137 -10.59 1.93 -9.62
N ALA A 138 -10.18 0.68 -9.77
CA ALA A 138 -9.57 0.18 -10.99
C ALA A 138 -10.63 -0.43 -11.92
N MET A 139 -10.44 -0.25 -13.21
CA MET A 139 -11.22 -0.87 -14.29
C MET A 139 -10.25 -1.58 -15.23
N ILE A 140 -10.46 -2.87 -15.43
CA ILE A 140 -9.47 -3.79 -15.98
C ILE A 140 -10.16 -4.76 -16.93
N GLU A 141 -9.67 -4.86 -18.16
CA GLU A 141 -10.13 -5.88 -19.10
C GLU A 141 -9.36 -7.19 -18.87
N VAL A 142 -10.11 -8.26 -18.62
CA VAL A 142 -9.61 -9.62 -18.44
C VAL A 142 -10.29 -10.57 -19.43
N PRO A 143 -9.66 -11.69 -19.85
CA PRO A 143 -10.32 -12.66 -20.72
C PRO A 143 -11.63 -13.17 -20.10
N SER A 144 -12.68 -13.30 -20.91
CA SER A 144 -13.94 -13.90 -20.45
C SER A 144 -13.83 -15.40 -20.18
N SER A 145 -12.76 -16.03 -20.67
CA SER A 145 -12.41 -17.40 -20.33
C SER A 145 -11.92 -17.59 -18.89
N ASN A 146 -11.57 -16.51 -18.18
CA ASN A 146 -11.17 -16.59 -16.78
C ASN A 146 -12.40 -16.86 -15.91
N ASP A 147 -12.27 -17.85 -15.03
CA ASP A 147 -13.26 -18.10 -13.99
C ASP A 147 -13.21 -16.94 -12.98
N PRO A 148 -14.34 -16.34 -12.57
CA PRO A 148 -14.37 -15.40 -11.44
C PRO A 148 -13.62 -15.93 -10.21
N ASP A 149 -13.72 -17.22 -9.91
CA ASP A 149 -13.05 -17.83 -8.77
C ASP A 149 -11.52 -17.79 -8.94
N GLU A 150 -10.99 -17.91 -10.17
CA GLU A 150 -9.56 -17.74 -10.44
C GLU A 150 -9.10 -16.30 -10.15
N ILE A 151 -9.93 -15.30 -10.44
CA ILE A 151 -9.60 -13.90 -10.11
C ILE A 151 -9.55 -13.72 -8.59
N ASP A 152 -10.51 -14.25 -7.84
CA ASP A 152 -10.51 -14.19 -6.38
C ASP A 152 -9.26 -14.86 -5.80
N GLU A 153 -8.86 -16.03 -6.33
CA GLU A 153 -7.63 -16.73 -5.94
C GLU A 153 -6.36 -15.89 -6.14
N LEU A 154 -6.28 -15.07 -7.21
CA LEU A 154 -5.14 -14.17 -7.41
C LEU A 154 -4.98 -13.15 -6.28
N TYR A 155 -6.10 -12.60 -5.79
CA TYR A 155 -6.07 -11.66 -4.67
C TYR A 155 -5.84 -12.37 -3.34
N GLU A 156 -6.41 -13.56 -3.15
CA GLU A 156 -6.21 -14.37 -1.94
C GLU A 156 -4.74 -14.82 -1.80
N GLU A 157 -4.06 -15.17 -2.89
CA GLU A 157 -2.62 -15.50 -2.87
C GLU A 157 -1.78 -14.35 -2.30
N ARG A 158 -2.14 -13.10 -2.62
CA ARG A 158 -1.39 -11.90 -2.22
C ARG A 158 -1.83 -11.35 -0.86
N TYR A 159 -3.13 -11.36 -0.59
CA TYR A 159 -3.71 -10.64 0.55
C TYR A 159 -4.38 -11.53 1.60
N GLY A 160 -4.59 -12.83 1.34
CA GLY A 160 -5.22 -13.76 2.30
C GLY A 160 -4.48 -13.87 3.63
N ARG A 161 -3.19 -13.56 3.63
CA ARG A 161 -2.32 -13.49 4.82
C ARG A 161 -1.84 -12.09 5.16
N SER A 162 -2.32 -11.07 4.46
CA SER A 162 -1.95 -9.69 4.75
C SER A 162 -2.55 -9.25 6.10
N PHE A 163 -1.76 -8.52 6.88
CA PHE A 163 -2.24 -7.89 8.11
C PHE A 163 -3.15 -6.69 7.81
N PHE A 164 -2.92 -6.01 6.69
CA PHE A 164 -3.40 -4.66 6.44
C PHE A 164 -4.18 -4.49 5.14
N VAL A 165 -4.35 -5.52 4.32
CA VAL A 165 -5.19 -5.49 3.12
C VAL A 165 -6.22 -6.61 3.22
N ARG A 166 -7.51 -6.27 3.16
CA ARG A 166 -8.60 -7.21 3.43
C ARG A 166 -9.65 -7.21 2.34
N HIS A 167 -10.14 -8.40 2.00
CA HIS A 167 -11.34 -8.55 1.21
C HIS A 167 -12.57 -8.29 2.09
N ASP A 168 -13.46 -7.40 1.66
CA ASP A 168 -14.73 -7.16 2.37
C ASP A 168 -15.87 -7.13 1.36
N GLU A 169 -16.79 -8.09 1.40
CA GLU A 169 -17.93 -8.12 0.47
C GLU A 169 -19.26 -7.68 1.07
N THR A 170 -19.36 -7.67 2.40
CA THR A 170 -20.65 -7.62 3.10
C THR A 170 -20.94 -6.29 3.76
N SER A 171 -19.92 -5.49 4.07
CA SER A 171 -20.11 -4.25 4.83
C SER A 171 -20.74 -3.15 3.95
N GLU A 172 -21.20 -2.07 4.56
CA GLU A 172 -21.47 -0.85 3.81
C GLU A 172 -20.14 -0.29 3.26
N TRP A 173 -20.12 0.09 1.97
CA TRP A 173 -18.90 0.63 1.35
C TRP A 173 -18.78 2.13 1.66
N SER A 174 -18.24 2.43 2.83
CA SER A 174 -18.00 3.79 3.31
C SER A 174 -16.60 3.93 3.93
N SER A 175 -16.11 5.16 4.06
CA SER A 175 -14.82 5.45 4.70
C SER A 175 -14.74 4.94 6.15
N ASP A 176 -15.88 4.81 6.83
CA ASP A 176 -15.94 4.34 8.22
C ASP A 176 -15.42 2.90 8.38
N LEU A 177 -15.42 2.11 7.29
CA LEU A 177 -14.88 0.75 7.26
C LEU A 177 -13.38 0.70 7.61
N VAL A 178 -12.64 1.75 7.22
CA VAL A 178 -11.18 1.83 7.36
C VAL A 178 -10.71 2.96 8.26
N ALA A 179 -11.62 3.88 8.63
CA ALA A 179 -11.33 5.06 9.43
C ALA A 179 -10.68 4.71 10.77
N GLY A 180 -9.57 5.38 11.07
CA GLY A 180 -8.79 5.16 12.28
C GLY A 180 -8.17 3.77 12.34
N THR A 181 -7.84 3.16 11.20
CA THR A 181 -7.18 1.85 11.14
C THR A 181 -5.97 1.88 10.19
N PRO A 182 -4.98 0.98 10.38
CA PRO A 182 -3.87 0.81 9.45
C PRO A 182 -4.26 -0.03 8.23
N ASN A 183 -5.54 -0.35 8.05
CA ASN A 183 -6.00 -1.30 7.03
C ASN A 183 -6.46 -0.59 5.75
N ALA A 184 -6.45 -1.34 4.67
CA ALA A 184 -7.22 -1.11 3.46
C ALA A 184 -8.23 -2.25 3.27
N ALA A 185 -9.35 -1.92 2.63
CA ALA A 185 -10.35 -2.87 2.18
C ALA A 185 -10.43 -2.85 0.65
N TYR A 186 -10.69 -4.01 0.04
CA TYR A 186 -10.97 -4.12 -1.39
C TYR A 186 -12.21 -4.97 -1.70
N ARG A 187 -12.82 -4.73 -2.87
CA ARG A 187 -13.94 -5.47 -3.44
C ARG A 187 -13.73 -5.75 -4.91
N LEU A 188 -14.15 -6.93 -5.34
CA LEU A 188 -14.04 -7.38 -6.72
C LEU A 188 -15.43 -7.45 -7.34
N ARG A 189 -15.60 -6.89 -8.53
CA ARG A 189 -16.85 -6.96 -9.29
C ARG A 189 -16.52 -7.26 -10.75
N ILE A 190 -17.05 -8.36 -11.27
CA ILE A 190 -16.86 -8.74 -12.67
C ILE A 190 -18.16 -8.52 -13.41
N THR A 191 -18.09 -7.76 -14.50
CA THR A 191 -19.16 -7.66 -15.49
C THR A 191 -18.76 -8.51 -16.68
N HIS A 192 -19.50 -9.59 -16.93
CA HIS A 192 -19.22 -10.49 -18.04
C HIS A 192 -19.64 -9.88 -19.39
N ASP A 193 -18.75 -9.97 -20.37
CA ASP A 193 -19.01 -9.68 -21.78
C ASP A 193 -18.13 -10.61 -22.64
N GLU A 194 -18.18 -10.54 -23.97
CA GLU A 194 -17.35 -11.35 -24.88
C GLU A 194 -16.68 -10.46 -25.94
N PRO A 195 -15.36 -10.60 -26.19
CA PRO A 195 -14.45 -11.65 -25.71
C PRO A 195 -13.74 -11.34 -24.38
N VAL A 196 -14.03 -10.18 -23.77
CA VAL A 196 -13.40 -9.71 -22.53
C VAL A 196 -14.46 -9.40 -21.49
N SER A 197 -14.13 -9.61 -20.22
CA SER A 197 -14.94 -9.21 -19.07
C SER A 197 -14.30 -8.00 -18.41
N LEU A 198 -15.13 -7.14 -17.83
CA LEU A 198 -14.68 -5.97 -17.09
C LEU A 198 -14.58 -6.31 -15.60
N LEU A 199 -13.36 -6.38 -15.09
CA LEU A 199 -13.07 -6.43 -13.66
C LEU A 199 -12.99 -5.00 -13.10
N SER A 200 -13.86 -4.71 -12.13
CA SER A 200 -13.78 -3.51 -11.31
C SER A 200 -13.30 -3.86 -9.91
N VAL A 201 -12.24 -3.18 -9.47
CA VAL A 201 -11.66 -3.36 -8.14
C VAL A 201 -11.80 -2.06 -7.38
N ARG A 202 -12.61 -2.07 -6.32
CA ARG A 202 -12.77 -0.92 -5.44
C ARG A 202 -11.85 -1.06 -4.25
N VAL A 203 -11.21 0.03 -3.85
CA VAL A 203 -10.28 0.08 -2.71
C VAL A 203 -10.57 1.29 -1.83
N LEU A 204 -10.46 1.08 -0.51
CA LEU A 204 -10.61 2.11 0.52
C LEU A 204 -9.46 1.99 1.52
N ALA A 205 -8.95 3.12 1.99
CA ALA A 205 -7.96 3.17 3.06
C ALA A 205 -7.93 4.53 3.77
N ASP A 206 -7.62 4.54 5.07
CA ASP A 206 -7.46 5.80 5.81
C ASP A 206 -6.19 6.56 5.37
N PRO A 207 -6.30 7.85 4.98
CA PRO A 207 -5.16 8.74 4.68
C PRO A 207 -4.06 8.76 5.74
N ARG A 208 -4.42 8.66 7.02
CA ARG A 208 -3.49 8.62 8.15
C ARG A 208 -2.93 7.21 8.35
N GLY A 209 -3.75 6.20 8.04
CA GLY A 209 -3.47 4.77 8.22
C GLY A 209 -2.65 4.18 7.08
N LYS A 210 -3.26 3.25 6.33
CA LYS A 210 -2.58 2.49 5.25
C LYS A 210 -2.02 3.37 4.13
N LEU A 211 -2.54 4.58 3.96
CA LEU A 211 -2.03 5.53 2.97
C LEU A 211 -0.94 6.47 3.52
N GLY A 212 -0.65 6.39 4.82
CA GLY A 212 0.20 7.34 5.51
C GLY A 212 1.15 6.68 6.49
N ALA A 213 1.11 7.14 7.73
CA ALA A 213 2.11 6.82 8.75
C ALA A 213 2.21 5.31 9.04
N ALA A 214 1.09 4.59 9.07
CA ALA A 214 1.11 3.15 9.33
C ALA A 214 1.91 2.37 8.28
N GLN A 215 1.82 2.78 7.02
CA GLN A 215 2.52 2.16 5.91
C GLN A 215 4.04 2.28 6.03
N VAL A 216 4.52 3.42 6.52
CA VAL A 216 5.97 3.65 6.72
C VAL A 216 6.48 2.89 7.94
N ILE A 217 5.68 2.78 9.01
CA ILE A 217 6.00 1.93 10.17
C ILE A 217 6.05 0.45 9.76
N HIS A 218 5.09 0.00 8.95
CA HIS A 218 5.07 -1.36 8.40
C HIS A 218 6.36 -1.66 7.62
N LEU A 219 6.78 -0.77 6.73
CA LEU A 219 8.07 -0.89 6.03
C LEU A 219 9.25 -0.93 6.99
N MET A 220 9.31 -0.02 7.97
CA MET A 220 10.38 0.02 8.98
C MET A 220 10.47 -1.31 9.75
N ASN A 221 9.33 -1.90 10.11
CA ASN A 221 9.26 -3.20 10.80
C ASN A 221 9.86 -4.32 9.95
N VAL A 222 9.46 -4.42 8.68
CA VAL A 222 10.00 -5.40 7.75
C VAL A 222 11.51 -5.20 7.58
N MET A 223 11.96 -3.98 7.32
CA MET A 223 13.39 -3.67 7.22
C MET A 223 14.14 -4.05 8.50
N ALA A 224 13.55 -3.86 9.67
CA ALA A 224 14.15 -4.21 10.96
C ALA A 224 14.08 -5.71 11.30
N GLY A 225 13.42 -6.54 10.49
CA GLY A 225 13.19 -7.96 10.76
C GLY A 225 12.26 -8.20 11.94
N TYR A 226 11.34 -7.26 12.21
CA TYR A 226 10.31 -7.40 13.24
C TYR A 226 9.00 -7.92 12.64
N GLU A 227 8.08 -8.26 13.52
CA GLU A 227 6.69 -8.52 13.14
C GLU A 227 6.08 -7.27 12.48
N GLU A 228 5.39 -7.47 11.36
CA GLU A 228 4.88 -6.41 10.50
C GLU A 228 3.91 -5.46 11.20
N SER A 229 3.07 -6.02 12.09
CA SER A 229 2.04 -5.29 12.85
C SER A 229 2.53 -4.58 14.10
N LEU A 230 3.80 -4.75 14.47
CA LEU A 230 4.32 -4.28 15.74
C LEU A 230 4.17 -2.75 15.89
N GLY A 231 3.57 -2.29 16.98
CA GLY A 231 3.34 -0.86 17.23
C GLY A 231 2.23 -0.23 16.39
N LEU A 232 1.45 -1.04 15.66
CA LEU A 232 0.24 -0.63 14.93
C LEU A 232 -1.04 -1.25 15.51
N GLU A 233 -0.95 -1.98 16.62
CA GLU A 233 -2.10 -2.65 17.26
C GLU A 233 -3.09 -1.65 17.89
N ASP A 234 -2.59 -0.61 18.54
CA ASP A 234 -3.39 0.45 19.19
C ASP A 234 -3.55 1.70 18.31
N TYR A 235 -3.79 1.48 17.00
CA TYR A 235 -3.96 2.59 16.06
C TYR A 235 -5.24 3.42 16.33
N SER A 236 -6.22 2.85 17.04
CA SER A 236 -7.43 3.55 17.48
C SER A 236 -7.09 4.68 18.46
N GLY A 237 -7.19 5.93 18.01
CA GLY A 237 -6.93 7.12 18.85
C GLY A 237 -5.87 8.09 18.29
N LEU A 238 -5.54 7.98 17.00
CA LEU A 238 -4.82 9.02 16.28
C LEU A 238 -5.67 10.23 15.94
#